data_AF-A0A2V8K6P7-F1
#
_entry.id   AF-A0A2V8K6P7-F1
#
_cell.length_a   1.000
_cell.length_b   1.000
_cell.length_c   1.000
_cell.angle_alpha   90.00
_cell.angle_beta   90.00
_cell.angle_gamma   90.00
#
_symmetry.space_group_name_H-M   'P 1'
#
loop_
_entity.id
_entity.type
_entity.pdbx_description
1 polymer ?
#
loop_
_entity_poly.entity_id
_entity_poly.type
_entity_poly.pdbx_seq_one_letter_code
_entity_poly.pdbx_strand_id
1 'polypeptide(L)'
;MNRINRRTFLKTSGALVVTFSLAPESLFSQRLDGASSNQVDGWLSINADGSVTAFTGKCELGHGLYTAQTQLVAEELSVPLNRVKLVQCDTEITPDQGTTSGAQSHPTNFNQSSLALACATARETLTRLAATRLGIPADQLSARDGVISAKSDSTKKVSYGELIGGKKFNLTLDTRA
;
A
#
# COMPACT_ATOMS: atom_id res chain seq x y z
N MET A 1 19.26 17.05 -62.96
CA MET A 1 19.18 16.25 -61.70
C MET A 1 20.34 16.63 -60.80
N ASN A 2 20.10 17.44 -59.76
CA ASN A 2 21.14 17.83 -58.79
C ASN A 2 21.46 16.66 -57.86
N ARG A 3 22.72 16.20 -57.86
CA ARG A 3 23.22 15.17 -56.96
C ARG A 3 23.27 15.71 -55.52
N ILE A 4 22.46 15.15 -54.64
CA ILE A 4 22.52 15.41 -53.20
C ILE A 4 23.79 14.74 -52.66
N ASN A 5 24.74 15.55 -52.18
CA ASN A 5 25.95 15.06 -51.51
C ASN A 5 25.65 14.78 -50.03
N ARG A 6 26.28 13.76 -49.44
CA ARG A 6 26.16 13.37 -48.01
C ARG A 6 26.36 14.57 -47.07
N ARG A 7 27.28 15.47 -47.43
CA ARG A 7 27.58 16.70 -46.69
C ARG A 7 26.45 17.74 -46.75
N THR A 8 25.65 17.74 -47.81
CA THR A 8 24.48 18.63 -47.96
C THR A 8 23.29 18.06 -47.21
N PHE A 9 23.08 16.74 -47.24
CA PHE A 9 22.00 16.06 -46.51
C PHE A 9 22.05 16.35 -45.01
N LEU A 10 23.24 16.23 -44.39
CA LEU A 10 23.44 16.49 -42.95
C LEU A 10 23.28 17.96 -42.55
N LYS A 11 23.40 18.91 -43.50
CA LYS A 11 23.18 20.35 -43.23
C LYS A 11 21.71 20.73 -43.30
N THR A 12 20.90 19.97 -44.03
CA THR A 12 19.46 20.24 -44.25
C THR A 12 18.54 19.38 -43.38
N SER A 13 19.04 18.30 -42.77
CA SER A 13 18.27 17.50 -41.83
C SER A 13 18.24 18.16 -40.45
N GLY A 14 17.07 18.65 -40.03
CA GLY A 14 16.86 19.12 -38.66
C GLY A 14 17.04 17.99 -37.63
N ALA A 15 17.47 18.34 -36.42
CA ALA A 15 17.53 17.42 -35.30
C ALA A 15 16.20 17.45 -34.53
N LEU A 16 15.63 16.27 -34.23
CA LEU A 16 14.55 16.12 -33.26
C LEU A 16 15.17 15.75 -31.91
N VAL A 17 15.09 16.65 -30.94
CA VAL A 17 15.52 16.38 -29.56
C VAL A 17 14.28 15.99 -28.76
N VAL A 18 14.25 14.75 -28.28
CA VAL A 18 13.22 14.27 -27.35
C VAL A 18 13.81 14.30 -25.94
N THR A 19 13.32 15.20 -25.10
CA THR A 19 13.65 15.24 -23.68
C THR A 19 12.49 14.69 -22.87
N PHE A 20 12.78 13.80 -21.93
CA PHE A 20 11.86 13.45 -20.85
C PHE A 20 12.38 14.09 -19.56
N SER A 21 11.48 14.65 -18.76
CA SER A 21 11.81 15.13 -17.42
C SER A 21 11.46 14.01 -16.45
N LEU A 22 12.43 13.50 -15.70
CA LEU A 22 12.14 12.75 -14.49
C LEU A 22 11.59 13.76 -13.49
N ALA A 23 10.26 13.84 -13.36
CA ALA A 23 9.66 14.48 -12.21
C ALA A 23 10.26 13.82 -10.96
N PRO A 24 10.56 14.58 -9.89
CA PRO A 24 11.07 13.97 -8.68
C PRO A 24 10.03 12.96 -8.16
N GLU A 25 10.43 11.71 -8.08
CA GLU A 25 9.75 10.56 -7.47
C GLU A 25 9.45 10.75 -5.96
N SER A 26 9.55 11.98 -5.44
CA SER A 26 9.60 12.26 -4.01
C SER A 26 8.23 12.39 -3.34
N LEU A 27 7.16 11.85 -3.91
CA LEU A 27 5.87 11.71 -3.23
C LEU A 27 5.43 10.24 -3.05
N PHE A 28 6.18 9.27 -3.58
CA PHE A 28 5.85 7.84 -3.47
C PHE A 28 7.02 6.93 -3.05
N SER A 29 8.21 7.46 -2.80
CA SER A 29 9.36 6.61 -2.48
C SER A 29 9.39 6.20 -1.01
N GLN A 30 8.56 5.22 -0.65
CA GLN A 30 9.00 4.24 0.34
C GLN A 30 9.85 3.22 -0.42
N ARG A 31 11.16 3.28 -0.25
CA ARG A 31 12.02 2.16 -0.60
C ARG A 31 11.68 1.01 0.36
N LEU A 32 10.87 0.08 -0.13
CA LEU A 32 10.67 -1.21 0.49
C LEU A 32 11.94 -2.01 0.18
N ASP A 33 12.91 -1.99 1.09
CA ASP A 33 14.01 -2.96 1.04
C ASP A 33 13.35 -4.35 1.12
N GLY A 34 13.28 -5.06 -0.01
CA GLY A 34 12.79 -6.44 -0.18
C GLY A 34 11.59 -6.82 0.70
N ALA A 35 10.39 -6.85 0.13
CA ALA A 35 9.12 -7.08 0.84
C ALA A 35 9.17 -8.27 1.83
N SER A 36 9.51 -7.97 3.08
CA SER A 36 9.60 -8.98 4.13
C SER A 36 8.20 -9.46 4.45
N SER A 37 7.91 -10.73 4.17
CA SER A 37 6.60 -11.33 4.43
C SER A 37 6.28 -11.42 5.93
N ASN A 38 7.27 -11.22 6.81
CA ASN A 38 7.08 -11.25 8.26
C ASN A 38 6.89 -9.87 8.92
N GLN A 39 6.99 -8.76 8.17
CA GLN A 39 6.79 -7.40 8.68
C GLN A 39 5.56 -6.77 8.04
N VAL A 40 4.80 -5.98 8.81
CA VAL A 40 3.65 -5.21 8.29
C VAL A 40 4.04 -4.32 7.10
N ASP A 41 5.22 -3.71 7.14
CA ASP A 41 5.71 -2.84 6.06
C ASP A 41 5.92 -3.55 4.73
N GLY A 42 6.06 -4.89 4.72
CA GLY A 42 6.11 -5.68 3.48
C GLY A 42 4.74 -5.86 2.83
N TRP A 43 3.65 -5.54 3.54
CA TRP A 43 2.27 -5.80 3.10
C TRP A 43 1.47 -4.53 2.86
N LEU A 44 1.75 -3.44 3.57
CA LEU A 44 1.01 -2.19 3.38
C LEU A 44 1.79 -0.96 3.83
N SER A 45 1.40 0.17 3.25
CA SER A 45 1.79 1.50 3.68
C SER A 45 0.60 2.45 3.74
N ILE A 46 0.70 3.45 4.62
CA ILE A 46 -0.31 4.50 4.77
C ILE A 46 0.37 5.86 4.62
N ASN A 47 -0.10 6.62 3.64
CA ASN A 47 0.39 7.96 3.35
C ASN A 47 -0.18 8.99 4.34
N ALA A 48 0.42 10.18 4.39
CA ALA A 48 -0.03 11.26 5.25
C ALA A 48 -1.46 11.74 4.97
N ASP A 49 -1.95 11.57 3.73
CA ASP A 49 -3.35 11.85 3.35
C ASP A 49 -4.34 10.74 3.77
N GLY A 50 -3.81 9.64 4.33
CA GLY A 50 -4.57 8.46 4.73
C GLY A 50 -4.95 7.55 3.56
N SER A 51 -4.33 7.70 2.38
CA SER A 51 -4.39 6.68 1.32
C SER A 51 -3.55 5.47 1.72
N VAL A 52 -4.02 4.27 1.33
CA VAL A 52 -3.40 2.99 1.67
C VAL A 52 -2.91 2.33 0.39
N THR A 53 -1.63 1.96 0.36
CA THR A 53 -1.11 1.04 -0.65
C THR A 53 -0.87 -0.31 0.00
N ALA A 54 -1.49 -1.36 -0.53
CA ALA A 54 -1.31 -2.73 -0.07
C ALA A 54 -0.58 -3.55 -1.14
N PHE A 55 0.16 -4.55 -0.70
CA PHE A 55 1.04 -5.37 -1.53
C PHE A 55 0.70 -6.84 -1.34
N THR A 56 0.62 -7.57 -2.44
CA THR A 56 0.40 -9.01 -2.43
C THR A 56 1.20 -9.66 -3.56
N GLY A 57 1.91 -10.74 -3.24
CA GLY A 57 2.57 -11.57 -4.25
C GLY A 57 1.60 -12.47 -5.01
N LYS A 58 0.31 -12.52 -4.61
CA LYS A 58 -0.72 -13.22 -5.37
C LYS A 58 -1.09 -12.43 -6.62
N CYS A 59 -1.57 -13.16 -7.62
CA CYS A 59 -1.87 -12.63 -8.94
C CYS A 59 -3.32 -12.86 -9.32
N GLU A 60 -3.97 -11.83 -9.82
CA GLU A 60 -5.28 -11.94 -10.46
C GLU A 60 -5.15 -12.64 -11.81
N LEU A 61 -5.95 -13.69 -12.01
CA LEU A 61 -5.99 -14.49 -13.25
C LEU A 61 -7.40 -14.52 -13.90
N GLY A 62 -8.29 -13.60 -13.52
CA GLY A 62 -9.66 -13.49 -14.02
C GLY A 62 -10.75 -14.03 -13.08
N HIS A 63 -10.40 -14.34 -11.83
CA HIS A 63 -11.29 -14.91 -10.81
C HIS A 63 -11.71 -13.89 -9.72
N GLY A 64 -11.33 -12.63 -9.84
CA GLY A 64 -11.82 -11.53 -8.99
C GLY A 64 -11.12 -11.39 -7.63
N LEU A 65 -9.93 -11.98 -7.50
CA LEU A 65 -9.05 -11.81 -6.36
C LEU A 65 -8.68 -10.35 -6.07
N TYR A 66 -8.36 -9.55 -7.09
CA TYR A 66 -8.00 -8.14 -6.90
C TYR A 66 -9.08 -7.40 -6.12
N THR A 67 -10.34 -7.58 -6.55
CA THR A 67 -11.51 -6.99 -5.91
C THR A 67 -11.68 -7.50 -4.48
N ALA A 68 -11.62 -8.81 -4.29
CA ALA A 68 -11.79 -9.44 -2.98
C ALA A 68 -10.71 -8.99 -1.98
N GLN A 69 -9.45 -8.94 -2.39
CA GLN A 69 -8.35 -8.48 -1.53
C GLN A 69 -8.41 -6.98 -1.27
N THR A 70 -8.82 -6.17 -2.24
CA THR A 70 -9.01 -4.72 -2.03
C THR A 70 -10.11 -4.48 -0.98
N GLN A 71 -11.21 -5.22 -1.05
CA GLN A 71 -12.29 -5.15 -0.05
C GLN A 71 -11.82 -5.63 1.33
N LEU A 72 -11.05 -6.72 1.38
CA LEU A 72 -10.46 -7.23 2.62
C LEU A 72 -9.56 -6.19 3.29
N VAL A 73 -8.69 -5.52 2.54
CA VAL A 73 -7.84 -4.46 3.09
C VAL A 73 -8.68 -3.29 3.60
N ALA A 74 -9.71 -2.90 2.84
CA ALA A 74 -10.60 -1.80 3.23
C ALA A 74 -11.36 -2.11 4.54
N GLU A 75 -11.92 -3.32 4.65
CA GLU A 75 -12.63 -3.80 5.84
C GLU A 75 -11.69 -3.91 7.04
N GLU A 76 -10.54 -4.58 6.87
CA GLU A 76 -9.60 -4.79 7.95
C GLU A 76 -8.94 -3.50 8.43
N LEU A 77 -8.79 -2.49 7.59
CA LEU A 77 -8.31 -1.17 8.05
C LEU A 77 -9.46 -0.22 8.40
N SER A 78 -10.73 -0.59 8.17
CA SER A 78 -11.88 0.31 8.35
C SER A 78 -11.71 1.63 7.57
N VAL A 79 -11.27 1.53 6.32
CA VAL A 79 -11.10 2.65 5.39
C VAL A 79 -12.09 2.54 4.22
N PRO A 80 -12.45 3.65 3.56
CA PRO A 80 -13.27 3.57 2.35
C PRO A 80 -12.51 2.85 1.23
N LEU A 81 -13.21 2.06 0.42
CA LEU A 81 -12.61 1.25 -0.65
C LEU A 81 -11.78 2.09 -1.63
N ASN A 82 -12.21 3.33 -1.93
CA ASN A 82 -11.51 4.23 -2.84
C ASN A 82 -10.16 4.77 -2.29
N ARG A 83 -9.83 4.51 -1.03
CA ARG A 83 -8.53 4.83 -0.44
C ARG A 83 -7.51 3.72 -0.57
N VAL A 84 -7.91 2.54 -1.05
CA VAL A 84 -7.04 1.38 -1.17
C VAL A 84 -6.53 1.24 -2.60
N LYS A 85 -5.21 1.20 -2.75
CA LYS A 85 -4.52 0.75 -3.96
C LYS A 85 -3.87 -0.59 -3.68
N LEU A 86 -4.21 -1.62 -4.45
CA LEU A 86 -3.58 -2.93 -4.33
C LEU A 86 -2.54 -3.12 -5.44
N VAL A 87 -1.32 -3.50 -5.06
CA VAL A 87 -0.23 -3.85 -5.96
C VAL A 87 -0.05 -5.37 -5.93
N GLN A 88 -0.07 -5.99 -7.10
CA GLN A 88 0.01 -7.44 -7.29
C GLN A 88 1.18 -7.81 -8.21
N CYS A 89 1.76 -8.99 -8.01
CA CYS A 89 2.71 -9.63 -8.94
C CYS A 89 4.00 -8.84 -9.26
N ASP A 90 4.37 -7.89 -8.42
CA ASP A 90 5.61 -7.13 -8.61
C ASP A 90 6.67 -7.69 -7.67
N THR A 91 7.56 -8.52 -8.19
CA THR A 91 8.57 -9.22 -7.40
C THR A 91 9.61 -8.29 -6.77
N GLU A 92 9.69 -7.03 -7.21
CA GLU A 92 10.58 -6.04 -6.59
C GLU A 92 10.03 -5.57 -5.24
N ILE A 93 8.70 -5.42 -5.12
CA ILE A 93 8.05 -4.70 -4.01
C ILE A 93 6.94 -5.45 -3.29
N THR A 94 6.50 -6.61 -3.79
CA THR A 94 5.46 -7.44 -3.15
C THR A 94 6.06 -8.63 -2.40
N PRO A 95 5.45 -9.07 -1.29
CA PRO A 95 5.98 -10.17 -0.50
C PRO A 95 5.82 -11.47 -1.27
N ASP A 96 6.80 -12.38 -1.17
CA ASP A 96 6.69 -13.70 -1.75
C ASP A 96 5.60 -14.50 -1.02
N GLN A 97 4.52 -14.80 -1.75
CA GLN A 97 3.39 -15.60 -1.29
C GLN A 97 3.27 -16.93 -2.03
N GLY A 98 4.28 -17.31 -2.82
CA GLY A 98 4.23 -18.44 -3.73
C GLY A 98 3.17 -18.28 -4.83
N THR A 99 2.71 -19.40 -5.38
CA THR A 99 1.84 -19.42 -6.57
C THR A 99 0.40 -19.02 -6.27
N THR A 100 -0.32 -18.55 -7.30
CA THR A 100 -1.77 -18.44 -7.27
C THR A 100 -2.38 -19.73 -7.83
N SER A 101 -2.68 -20.67 -6.93
CA SER A 101 -3.17 -22.01 -7.27
C SER A 101 -4.01 -22.59 -6.13
N GLY A 102 -4.84 -23.58 -6.43
CA GLY A 102 -5.53 -24.39 -5.40
C GLY A 102 -6.37 -23.59 -4.40
N ALA A 103 -6.93 -22.44 -4.83
CA ALA A 103 -7.65 -21.48 -3.99
C ALA A 103 -6.84 -20.89 -2.82
N GLN A 104 -5.51 -21.04 -2.80
CA GLN A 104 -4.62 -20.53 -1.74
C GLN A 104 -4.50 -19.00 -1.70
N SER A 105 -5.07 -18.30 -2.68
CA SER A 105 -5.11 -16.84 -2.72
C SER A 105 -6.41 -16.27 -2.13
N HIS A 106 -7.37 -17.10 -1.73
CA HIS A 106 -8.61 -16.59 -1.15
C HIS A 106 -8.41 -16.01 0.28
N PRO A 107 -9.16 -14.95 0.63
CA PRO A 107 -9.23 -14.39 1.99
C PRO A 107 -9.28 -15.40 3.13
N THR A 108 -9.97 -16.52 2.93
CA THR A 108 -10.21 -17.56 3.94
C THR A 108 -9.05 -18.55 4.11
N ASN A 109 -8.08 -18.57 3.18
CA ASN A 109 -7.06 -19.62 3.08
C ASN A 109 -5.66 -19.15 3.51
N PHE A 110 -5.61 -18.09 4.27
CA PHE A 110 -4.38 -17.39 4.61
C PHE A 110 -3.84 -17.83 5.98
N ASN A 111 -3.00 -18.87 5.98
CA ASN A 111 -2.30 -19.38 7.16
C ASN A 111 -1.12 -18.47 7.56
N GLN A 112 -1.01 -18.15 8.86
CA GLN A 112 0.13 -17.61 9.65
C GLN A 112 0.87 -16.33 9.18
N SER A 113 0.81 -15.94 7.91
CA SER A 113 1.37 -14.68 7.39
C SER A 113 0.61 -14.26 6.14
N SER A 114 -0.24 -13.24 6.28
CA SER A 114 -1.17 -12.87 5.24
C SER A 114 -1.47 -11.39 5.20
N LEU A 115 -2.02 -10.96 4.07
CA LEU A 115 -2.50 -9.59 3.88
C LEU A 115 -3.53 -9.20 4.96
N ALA A 116 -4.43 -10.12 5.31
CA ALA A 116 -5.44 -9.90 6.36
C ALA A 116 -4.79 -9.70 7.73
N LEU A 117 -3.85 -10.59 8.09
CA LEU A 117 -3.12 -10.52 9.35
C LEU A 117 -2.33 -9.21 9.46
N ALA A 118 -1.63 -8.83 8.38
CA ALA A 118 -0.90 -7.57 8.33
C ALA A 118 -1.81 -6.35 8.51
N CYS A 119 -2.98 -6.35 7.89
CA CYS A 119 -3.97 -5.28 8.06
C CYS A 119 -4.51 -5.25 9.50
N ALA A 120 -4.84 -6.39 10.09
CA ALA A 120 -5.31 -6.49 11.48
C ALA A 120 -4.25 -6.00 12.47
N THR A 121 -3.00 -6.49 12.36
CA THR A 121 -1.85 -6.05 13.17
C THR A 121 -1.62 -4.54 13.02
N ALA A 122 -1.74 -3.99 11.81
CA ALA A 122 -1.63 -2.56 11.57
C ALA A 122 -2.75 -1.77 12.26
N ARG A 123 -4.01 -2.18 12.12
CA ARG A 123 -5.18 -1.53 12.76
C ARG A 123 -5.08 -1.54 14.28
N GLU A 124 -4.69 -2.65 14.88
CA GLU A 124 -4.50 -2.75 16.32
C GLU A 124 -3.41 -1.78 16.80
N THR A 125 -2.28 -1.73 16.07
CA THR A 125 -1.19 -0.81 16.38
C THR A 125 -1.61 0.65 16.26
N LEU A 126 -2.35 1.01 15.21
CA LEU A 126 -2.91 2.35 15.04
C LEU A 126 -3.86 2.70 16.19
N THR A 127 -4.69 1.75 16.62
CA THR A 127 -5.61 1.93 17.77
C THR A 127 -4.85 2.19 19.06
N ARG A 128 -3.77 1.45 19.31
CA ARG A 128 -2.89 1.66 20.47
C ARG A 128 -2.19 3.02 20.42
N LEU A 129 -1.69 3.43 19.24
CA LEU A 129 -1.08 4.75 19.06
C LEU A 129 -2.10 5.87 19.28
N ALA A 130 -3.33 5.71 18.77
CA ALA A 130 -4.42 6.64 19.01
C ALA A 130 -4.79 6.73 20.50
N ALA A 131 -4.84 5.58 21.19
CA ALA A 131 -5.09 5.52 22.64
C ALA A 131 -4.07 6.35 23.42
N THR A 132 -2.79 6.20 23.11
CA THR A 132 -1.73 7.04 23.69
C THR A 132 -1.87 8.51 23.32
N ARG A 133 -2.18 8.81 22.04
CA ARG A 133 -2.26 10.19 21.53
C ARG A 133 -3.43 10.99 22.11
N LEU A 134 -4.56 10.33 22.32
CA LEU A 134 -5.81 10.91 22.83
C LEU A 134 -5.93 10.79 24.36
N GLY A 135 -5.13 9.92 24.99
CA GLY A 135 -5.24 9.62 26.42
C GLY A 135 -6.52 8.84 26.77
N ILE A 136 -7.00 8.01 25.85
CA ILE A 136 -8.26 7.25 25.98
C ILE A 136 -7.92 5.76 25.85
N PRO A 137 -8.46 4.88 26.72
CA PRO A 137 -8.29 3.43 26.59
C PRO A 137 -8.72 2.89 25.21
N ALA A 138 -7.97 1.92 24.67
CA ALA A 138 -8.20 1.39 23.32
C ALA A 138 -9.60 0.76 23.14
N ASP A 139 -10.15 0.16 24.19
CA ASP A 139 -11.51 -0.41 24.22
C ASP A 139 -12.62 0.65 24.13
N GLN A 140 -12.30 1.92 24.39
CA GLN A 140 -13.20 3.07 24.24
C GLN A 140 -13.03 3.80 22.91
N LEU A 141 -12.16 3.31 22.02
CA LEU A 141 -11.96 3.86 20.68
C LEU A 141 -12.68 3.03 19.62
N SER A 142 -13.05 3.68 18.52
CA SER A 142 -13.54 3.03 17.31
C SER A 142 -12.85 3.61 16.08
N ALA A 143 -12.61 2.75 15.09
CA ALA A 143 -12.07 3.13 13.80
C ALA A 143 -13.20 3.19 12.76
N ARG A 144 -13.23 4.26 11.97
CA ARG A 144 -14.15 4.42 10.84
C ARG A 144 -13.55 5.40 9.83
N ASP A 145 -13.69 5.08 8.55
CA ASP A 145 -13.23 5.92 7.43
C ASP A 145 -11.74 6.34 7.54
N GLY A 146 -10.89 5.47 8.10
CA GLY A 146 -9.47 5.74 8.35
C GLY A 146 -9.17 6.72 9.50
N VAL A 147 -10.15 6.92 10.38
CA VAL A 147 -10.07 7.81 11.54
C VAL A 147 -10.43 7.03 12.80
N ILE A 148 -9.63 7.18 13.84
CA ILE A 148 -9.93 6.64 15.16
C ILE A 148 -10.51 7.75 16.03
N SER A 149 -11.64 7.48 16.67
CA SER A 149 -12.33 8.42 17.55
C SER A 149 -12.80 7.76 18.85
N ALA A 150 -13.01 8.56 19.89
CA ALA A 150 -13.66 8.08 21.10
C ALA A 150 -15.12 7.70 20.83
N LYS A 151 -15.56 6.55 21.36
CA LYS A 151 -16.96 6.09 21.25
C LYS A 151 -17.95 7.07 21.91
N SER A 152 -17.50 7.79 22.93
CA SER A 152 -18.30 8.77 23.68
C SER A 152 -18.32 10.16 23.05
N ASP A 153 -17.31 10.52 22.25
CA ASP A 153 -17.12 11.86 21.71
C ASP A 153 -16.32 11.82 20.41
N SER A 154 -17.01 11.99 19.28
CA SER A 154 -16.40 11.96 17.95
C SER A 154 -15.52 13.17 17.62
N THR A 155 -15.51 14.21 18.47
CA THR A 155 -14.59 15.34 18.32
C THR A 155 -13.17 14.98 18.72
N LYS A 156 -13.01 14.01 19.63
CA LYS A 156 -11.72 13.44 20.03
C LYS A 156 -11.33 12.36 19.05
N LYS A 157 -10.59 12.75 18.01
CA LYS A 157 -10.22 11.88 16.90
C LYS A 157 -8.81 12.12 16.40
N VAL A 158 -8.26 11.13 15.72
CA VAL A 158 -6.98 11.18 15.02
C VAL A 158 -7.03 10.26 13.80
N SER A 159 -6.53 10.71 12.66
CA SER A 159 -6.50 9.92 11.43
C SER A 159 -5.28 8.98 11.37
N TYR A 160 -5.36 7.92 10.58
CA TYR A 160 -4.20 7.06 10.35
C TYR A 160 -3.01 7.81 9.75
N GLY A 161 -3.27 8.75 8.83
CA GLY A 161 -2.25 9.60 8.24
C GLY A 161 -1.52 10.46 9.28
N GLU A 162 -2.20 10.93 10.33
CA GLU A 162 -1.55 11.66 11.43
C GLU A 162 -0.75 10.75 12.37
N LEU A 163 -1.15 9.48 12.51
CA LEU A 163 -0.48 8.52 13.40
C LEU A 163 0.83 7.99 12.81
N ILE A 164 0.81 7.60 11.53
CA ILE A 164 1.98 6.97 10.87
C ILE A 164 2.63 7.88 9.82
N GLY A 165 1.83 8.59 9.01
CA GLY A 165 2.25 9.70 8.15
C GLY A 165 3.56 9.51 7.38
N GLY A 166 3.63 8.50 6.51
CA GLY A 166 4.83 8.23 5.68
C GLY A 166 6.00 7.59 6.43
N LYS A 167 5.83 7.23 7.71
CA LYS A 167 6.79 6.41 8.47
C LYS A 167 6.49 4.92 8.27
N LYS A 168 7.49 4.09 8.56
CA LYS A 168 7.34 2.62 8.63
C LYS A 168 6.70 2.20 9.96
N PHE A 169 5.90 1.15 9.94
CA PHE A 169 5.36 0.51 11.15
C PHE A 169 6.47 -0.13 11.98
N ASN A 170 7.50 -0.68 11.32
CA ASN A 170 8.60 -1.45 11.90
C ASN A 170 8.11 -2.53 12.86
N LEU A 171 7.12 -3.31 12.41
CA LEU A 171 6.38 -4.25 13.23
C LEU A 171 6.32 -5.63 12.56
N THR A 172 6.68 -6.66 13.32
CA THR A 172 6.48 -8.06 12.94
C THR A 172 4.99 -8.41 13.00
N LEU A 173 4.52 -9.24 12.07
CA LEU A 173 3.14 -9.74 12.08
C LEU A 173 2.82 -10.42 13.42
N ASP A 174 1.69 -10.04 14.04
CA ASP A 174 1.20 -10.72 15.24
C ASP A 174 0.25 -11.84 14.83
N THR A 175 0.61 -13.09 15.10
CA THR A 175 -0.21 -14.27 14.78
C THR A 175 -1.41 -14.45 15.71
N ARG A 176 -1.59 -13.56 16.71
CA ARG A 176 -2.69 -13.57 17.68
C ARG A 176 -3.65 -12.38 17.54
N ALA A 177 -3.39 -11.47 16.61
CA ALA A 177 -4.22 -10.29 16.35
C ALA A 177 -5.55 -10.62 15.67
#